data_AF-A0A7G1I523-F1
#
_entry.id   AF-A0A7G1I523-F1
#
_cell.length_a   1.000
_cell.length_b   1.000
_cell.length_c   1.000
_cell.angle_alpha   90.00
_cell.angle_beta   90.00
_cell.angle_gamma   90.00
#
_symmetry.space_group_name_H-M   'P 1'
#
loop_
_entity.id
_entity.type
_entity.pdbx_description
1 polymer ?
#
loop_
_entity_poly.entity_id
_entity_poly.type
_entity_poly.pdbx_seq_one_letter_code
_entity_poly.pdbx_strand_id
1 'polypeptide(L)'
;MVTLWLAGCHSTTTGRPVAQPENGRKDGPASTTSSGIGLPPMKHFRIGDQRYGTVHDCHVNGNAVTCTLSMEPSYMVQSFEGTMTGTLSGVTLTGTQTTHQRYPDETDRSCIWTTDTSDPVTYVFSLDGTVVMRGGPGEVHSTRSGSCTGSESGNGGIWESSEKWSVIE
;
A
#
# COMPACT_ATOMS: atom_id res chain seq x y z
N MET A 1 36.34 -28.47 -13.89
CA MET A 1 35.64 -29.74 -14.20
C MET A 1 34.23 -29.63 -13.63
N VAL A 2 33.10 -29.86 -14.30
CA VAL A 2 32.74 -30.29 -15.68
C VAL A 2 31.27 -29.85 -15.89
N THR A 3 30.71 -29.41 -17.03
CA THR A 3 31.20 -28.88 -18.34
C THR A 3 29.98 -28.20 -19.04
N LEU A 4 30.19 -27.22 -19.93
CA LEU A 4 29.11 -26.61 -20.75
C LEU A 4 28.45 -27.60 -21.72
N TRP A 5 27.17 -27.41 -22.03
CA TRP A 5 26.63 -27.69 -23.37
C TRP A 5 25.71 -26.56 -23.86
N LEU A 6 25.62 -26.45 -25.18
CA LEU A 6 25.19 -25.27 -25.94
C LEU A 6 23.94 -25.56 -26.81
N ALA A 7 23.36 -24.47 -27.32
CA ALA A 7 22.40 -24.39 -28.44
C ALA A 7 20.99 -24.97 -28.18
N GLY A 8 19.92 -24.44 -28.77
CA GLY A 8 19.83 -23.29 -29.68
C GLY A 8 18.96 -23.62 -30.90
N CYS A 9 18.05 -22.72 -31.27
CA CYS A 9 17.30 -22.82 -32.53
C CYS A 9 17.00 -21.42 -33.09
N HIS A 10 17.83 -20.98 -34.03
CA HIS A 10 17.47 -19.92 -34.98
C HIS A 10 16.73 -20.54 -36.17
N SER A 11 15.80 -19.79 -36.76
CA SER A 11 15.43 -19.96 -38.18
C SER A 11 14.97 -18.62 -38.76
N THR A 12 15.82 -18.05 -39.60
CA THR A 12 15.46 -17.05 -40.63
C THR A 12 14.61 -17.74 -41.73
N THR A 13 13.98 -17.09 -42.70
CA THR A 13 14.62 -16.25 -43.74
C THR A 13 13.58 -15.55 -44.65
N THR A 14 13.88 -14.29 -45.04
CA THR A 14 13.46 -13.55 -46.27
C THR A 14 12.03 -13.59 -46.83
N GLY A 15 11.52 -12.40 -47.16
CA GLY A 15 10.54 -12.21 -48.25
C GLY A 15 9.85 -10.86 -48.27
N ARG A 16 10.34 -9.89 -49.05
CA ARG A 16 9.65 -8.61 -49.33
C ARG A 16 9.16 -8.60 -50.77
N PRO A 17 7.91 -8.21 -51.02
CA PRO A 17 7.63 -7.32 -52.16
C PRO A 17 7.16 -5.94 -51.68
N VAL A 18 7.39 -4.94 -52.52
CA VAL A 18 6.87 -3.57 -52.33
C VAL A 18 5.53 -3.46 -53.06
N ALA A 19 4.56 -2.77 -52.46
CA ALA A 19 3.37 -2.26 -53.14
C ALA A 19 3.32 -0.72 -52.99
N GLN A 20 2.82 -0.03 -54.03
CA GLN A 20 2.78 1.43 -54.13
C GLN A 20 1.60 2.06 -53.33
N PRO A 21 1.59 3.39 -53.12
CA PRO A 21 0.67 4.02 -52.19
C PRO A 21 -0.72 4.27 -52.78
N GLU A 22 -1.76 4.09 -51.98
CA GLU A 22 -3.08 4.66 -52.24
C GLU A 22 -3.23 6.00 -51.52
N ASN A 23 -3.66 7.01 -52.27
CA ASN A 23 -3.85 8.36 -51.75
C ASN A 23 -5.15 8.47 -50.94
N GLY A 24 -5.02 9.01 -49.72
CA GLY A 24 -5.97 10.01 -49.23
C GLY A 24 -7.16 9.52 -48.40
N ARG A 25 -6.99 9.57 -47.08
CA ARG A 25 -8.02 10.12 -46.20
C ARG A 25 -7.39 10.90 -45.05
N LYS A 26 -7.87 12.12 -44.82
CA LYS A 26 -7.54 12.90 -43.62
C LYS A 26 -8.37 12.36 -42.46
N ASP A 27 -7.81 11.42 -41.72
CA ASP A 27 -8.19 11.19 -40.34
C ASP A 27 -6.91 11.46 -39.53
N GLY A 28 -6.92 12.53 -38.73
CA GLY A 28 -5.79 12.85 -37.85
C GLY A 28 -5.55 11.70 -36.87
N PRO A 29 -4.39 11.62 -36.20
CA PRO A 29 -4.20 10.63 -35.15
C PRO A 29 -5.36 10.79 -34.17
N ALA A 30 -6.22 9.77 -34.12
CA ALA A 30 -7.31 9.75 -33.15
C ALA A 30 -6.64 9.96 -31.80
N SER A 31 -7.08 11.00 -31.08
CA SER A 31 -6.59 11.23 -29.72
C SER A 31 -6.90 9.98 -28.94
N THR A 32 -5.88 9.14 -28.74
CA THR A 32 -5.93 8.06 -27.78
C THR A 32 -6.09 8.77 -26.44
N THR A 33 -7.33 8.97 -26.02
CA THR A 33 -7.65 9.21 -24.63
C THR A 33 -6.88 8.15 -23.89
N SER A 34 -5.88 8.55 -23.11
CA SER A 34 -5.25 7.62 -22.21
C SER A 34 -6.38 7.14 -21.31
N SER A 35 -6.80 5.90 -21.51
CA SER A 35 -7.65 5.18 -20.56
C SER A 35 -6.78 4.98 -19.31
N GLY A 36 -6.64 6.07 -18.55
CA GLY A 36 -5.87 6.11 -17.34
C GLY A 36 -6.46 5.04 -16.44
N ILE A 37 -5.65 4.04 -16.13
CA ILE A 37 -5.98 3.05 -15.11
C ILE A 37 -6.01 3.86 -13.81
N GLY A 38 -7.21 4.27 -13.44
CA GLY A 38 -7.49 5.17 -12.35
C GLY A 38 -8.67 4.63 -11.57
N LEU A 39 -8.68 4.89 -10.27
CA LEU A 39 -9.77 4.44 -9.41
C LEU A 39 -11.08 5.15 -9.79
N PRO A 40 -12.24 4.51 -9.54
CA PRO A 40 -13.52 5.21 -9.63
C PRO A 40 -13.49 6.46 -8.73
N PRO A 41 -14.20 7.54 -9.08
CA PRO A 41 -14.30 8.72 -8.23
C PRO A 41 -14.84 8.33 -6.85
N MET A 42 -14.00 8.47 -5.82
CA MET A 42 -14.32 8.12 -4.44
C MET A 42 -14.04 9.30 -3.51
N LYS A 43 -14.99 9.60 -2.63
CA LYS A 43 -14.86 10.64 -1.57
C LYS A 43 -14.62 10.02 -0.20
N HIS A 44 -15.07 8.79 -0.01
CA HIS A 44 -14.91 7.98 1.20
C HIS A 44 -14.66 6.54 0.74
N PHE A 45 -13.66 5.89 1.32
CA PHE A 45 -13.37 4.49 1.10
C PHE A 45 -12.81 3.86 2.38
N ARG A 46 -12.87 2.54 2.47
CA ARG A 46 -12.36 1.76 3.60
C ARG A 46 -11.34 0.73 3.12
N ILE A 47 -10.30 0.49 3.92
CA ILE A 47 -9.36 -0.64 3.77
C ILE A 47 -9.46 -1.53 5.01
N GLY A 48 -9.40 -2.86 4.80
CA GLY A 48 -9.41 -3.88 5.87
C GLY A 48 -10.82 -4.21 6.39
N ASP A 49 -10.89 -5.21 7.26
CA ASP A 49 -12.07 -5.50 8.09
C ASP A 49 -11.71 -5.58 9.58
N GLN A 50 -12.68 -5.30 10.46
CA GLN A 50 -12.45 -5.28 11.92
C GLN A 50 -12.32 -6.68 12.53
N ARG A 51 -12.63 -7.76 11.79
CA ARG A 51 -12.56 -9.13 12.30
C ARG A 51 -11.14 -9.67 12.29
N TYR A 52 -10.27 -9.14 11.42
CA TYR A 52 -8.92 -9.68 11.22
C TYR A 52 -7.78 -8.65 11.26
N GLY A 53 -8.05 -7.34 11.36
CA GLY A 53 -6.97 -6.36 11.49
C GLY A 53 -7.41 -4.90 11.64
N THR A 54 -6.49 -4.00 11.30
CA THR A 54 -6.71 -2.56 11.30
C THR A 54 -7.61 -2.14 10.15
N VAL A 55 -8.65 -1.37 10.47
CA VAL A 55 -9.48 -0.68 9.50
C VAL A 55 -9.00 0.74 9.30
N HIS A 56 -8.78 1.10 8.03
CA HIS A 56 -8.51 2.47 7.60
C HIS A 56 -9.81 3.04 7.03
N ASP A 57 -10.35 4.10 7.66
CA ASP A 57 -11.53 4.82 7.19
C ASP A 57 -11.07 6.15 6.58
N CYS A 58 -11.20 6.30 5.27
CA CYS A 58 -10.42 7.26 4.47
C CYS A 58 -11.30 8.22 3.68
N HIS A 59 -11.07 9.53 3.83
CA HIS A 59 -11.72 10.58 3.06
C HIS A 59 -10.78 11.22 2.04
N VAL A 60 -11.31 11.57 0.87
CA VAL A 60 -10.59 12.17 -0.26
C VAL A 60 -11.11 13.58 -0.54
N ASN A 61 -10.21 14.56 -0.58
CA ASN A 61 -10.50 15.94 -0.97
C ASN A 61 -9.52 16.40 -2.06
N GLY A 62 -10.00 16.46 -3.30
CA GLY A 62 -9.13 16.63 -4.47
C GLY A 62 -8.24 15.41 -4.66
N ASN A 63 -6.93 15.59 -4.50
CA ASN A 63 -5.95 14.48 -4.43
C ASN A 63 -5.47 14.19 -3.00
N ALA A 64 -5.82 15.01 -2.00
CA ALA A 64 -5.42 14.77 -0.62
C ALA A 64 -6.29 13.67 0.00
N VAL A 65 -5.68 12.78 0.77
CA VAL A 65 -6.35 11.70 1.50
C VAL A 65 -5.99 11.78 2.98
N THR A 66 -7.00 11.67 3.83
CA THR A 66 -6.84 11.51 5.28
C THR A 66 -7.61 10.27 5.72
N CYS A 67 -6.96 9.37 6.44
CA CYS A 67 -7.56 8.18 7.03
C CYS A 67 -7.42 8.20 8.55
N THR A 68 -8.47 7.75 9.23
CA THR A 68 -8.41 7.31 10.63
C THR A 68 -8.21 5.80 10.64
N LEU A 69 -7.26 5.32 11.45
CA LEU A 69 -6.95 3.91 11.61
C LEU A 69 -7.45 3.44 12.98
N SER A 70 -8.13 2.29 12.99
CA SER A 70 -8.72 1.72 14.21
C SER A 70 -8.66 0.19 14.18
N MET A 71 -8.55 -0.44 15.34
CA MET A 71 -8.64 -1.89 15.51
C MET A 71 -9.37 -2.18 16.82
N GLU A 72 -10.21 -3.21 16.85
CA GLU A 72 -10.92 -3.57 18.08
C GLU A 72 -9.94 -4.08 19.15
N PRO A 73 -10.08 -3.67 20.43
CA PRO A 73 -9.29 -4.21 21.52
C PRO A 73 -9.39 -5.73 21.61
N SER A 74 -8.25 -6.38 21.82
CA SER A 74 -8.11 -7.83 21.88
C SER A 74 -7.21 -8.24 23.06
N TYR A 75 -6.99 -9.55 23.22
CA TYR A 75 -6.00 -10.01 24.19
C TYR A 75 -4.56 -9.63 23.78
N MET A 76 -4.27 -9.40 22.50
CA MET A 76 -2.94 -8.98 22.05
C MET A 76 -2.75 -7.46 22.14
N VAL A 77 -3.80 -6.67 21.92
CA VAL A 77 -3.72 -5.21 21.80
C VAL A 77 -4.82 -4.56 22.62
N GLN A 78 -4.44 -3.77 23.63
CA GLN A 78 -5.38 -3.10 24.55
C GLN A 78 -6.01 -1.86 23.91
N SER A 79 -5.24 -1.11 23.14
CA SER A 79 -5.73 0.01 22.35
C SER A 79 -4.86 0.21 21.12
N PHE A 80 -5.48 0.65 20.04
CA PHE A 80 -4.79 1.03 18.80
C PHE A 80 -5.54 2.21 18.18
N GLU A 81 -4.81 3.29 17.94
CA GLU A 81 -5.27 4.46 17.20
C GLU A 81 -4.21 4.82 16.15
N GLY A 82 -4.62 5.39 15.03
CA GLY A 82 -3.66 5.90 14.07
C GLY A 82 -4.27 6.84 13.06
N THR A 83 -3.41 7.51 12.31
CA THR A 83 -3.81 8.33 11.17
C THR A 83 -2.92 8.05 9.98
N MET A 84 -3.44 8.21 8.77
CA MET A 84 -2.61 8.27 7.58
C MET A 84 -3.01 9.50 6.77
N THR A 85 -2.03 10.29 6.35
CA THR A 85 -2.25 11.44 5.47
C THR A 85 -1.36 11.32 4.26
N GLY A 86 -1.91 11.61 3.07
CA GLY A 86 -1.19 11.39 1.82
C GLY A 86 -1.86 12.00 0.60
N THR A 87 -1.33 11.64 -0.57
CA THR A 87 -1.87 12.07 -1.87
C THR A 87 -2.10 10.88 -2.79
N LEU A 88 -3.27 10.87 -3.44
CA LEU A 88 -3.69 9.86 -4.40
C LEU A 88 -3.37 10.33 -5.84
N SER A 89 -2.71 9.47 -6.61
CA SER A 89 -2.37 9.69 -8.01
C SER A 89 -2.62 8.41 -8.81
N GLY A 90 -3.63 8.42 -9.69
CA GLY A 90 -4.05 7.24 -10.46
C GLY A 90 -4.61 6.13 -9.56
N VAL A 91 -3.78 5.12 -9.28
CA VAL A 91 -4.08 4.00 -8.36
C VAL A 91 -3.13 3.93 -7.16
N THR A 92 -2.25 4.92 -7.00
CA THR A 92 -1.23 4.93 -5.94
C THR A 92 -1.51 6.05 -4.95
N LEU A 93 -1.54 5.71 -3.66
CA LEU A 93 -1.59 6.65 -2.55
C LEU A 93 -0.27 6.61 -1.81
N THR A 94 0.41 7.75 -1.69
CA THR A 94 1.67 7.88 -0.94
C THR A 94 1.51 8.92 0.15
N GLY A 95 2.01 8.63 1.36
CA GLY A 95 1.78 9.45 2.53
C GLY A 95 2.62 9.04 3.74
N THR A 96 2.22 9.51 4.91
CA THR A 96 2.76 9.11 6.21
C THR A 96 1.65 8.52 7.07
N GLN A 97 1.90 7.36 7.66
CA GLN A 97 1.06 6.73 8.66
C GLN A 97 1.68 6.91 10.05
N THR A 98 0.89 7.39 11.01
CA THR A 98 1.27 7.38 12.43
C THR A 98 0.36 6.43 13.20
N THR A 99 0.90 5.75 14.20
CA THR A 99 0.11 4.89 15.10
C THR A 99 0.50 5.12 16.55
N HIS A 100 -0.47 4.89 17.45
CA HIS A 100 -0.28 4.79 18.89
C HIS A 100 -0.93 3.47 19.34
N GLN A 101 -0.13 2.53 19.81
CA GLN A 101 -0.58 1.19 20.19
C GLN A 101 -0.17 0.86 21.63
N ARG A 102 -1.06 0.22 22.38
CA ARG A 102 -0.76 -0.34 23.71
C ARG A 102 -1.00 -1.83 23.72
N TYR A 103 -0.01 -2.58 24.19
CA TYR A 103 -0.08 -4.04 24.27
C TYR A 103 0.71 -4.56 25.47
N PRO A 104 0.23 -5.63 26.14
CA PRO A 104 1.01 -6.33 27.15
C PRO A 104 2.13 -7.16 26.49
N ASP A 105 3.23 -7.34 27.22
CA ASP A 105 4.28 -8.29 26.84
C ASP A 105 3.73 -9.73 26.79
N GLU A 106 4.25 -10.55 25.87
CA GLU A 106 3.81 -11.95 25.71
C GLU A 106 4.16 -12.82 26.92
N THR A 107 5.29 -12.52 27.59
CA THR A 107 5.83 -13.31 28.69
C THR A 107 5.42 -12.78 30.06
N ASP A 108 5.32 -11.45 30.20
CA ASP A 108 4.80 -10.79 31.39
C ASP A 108 3.62 -9.88 31.04
N ARG A 109 2.41 -10.41 31.20
CA ARG A 109 1.16 -9.70 30.90
C ARG A 109 0.90 -8.46 31.76
N SER A 110 1.70 -8.24 32.82
CA SER A 110 1.68 -7.02 33.63
C SER A 110 2.72 -5.98 33.22
N CYS A 111 3.62 -6.32 32.28
CA CYS A 111 4.45 -5.38 31.55
C CYS A 111 3.66 -4.86 30.35
N ILE A 112 3.38 -3.56 30.30
CA ILE A 112 2.62 -2.91 29.22
C ILE A 112 3.56 -2.06 28.38
N TRP A 113 3.70 -2.46 27.12
CA TRP A 113 4.31 -1.69 26.05
C TRP A 113 3.33 -0.63 25.54
N THR A 114 3.85 0.55 25.22
CA THR A 114 3.15 1.62 24.51
C THR A 114 4.09 2.12 23.42
N THR A 115 3.67 1.97 22.18
CA THR A 115 4.49 2.21 20.99
C THR A 115 3.83 3.23 20.08
N ASP A 116 4.60 4.26 19.75
CA ASP A 116 4.28 5.27 18.74
C ASP A 116 5.11 4.99 17.48
N THR A 117 4.49 5.04 16.30
CA THR A 117 5.20 4.91 15.01
C THR A 117 4.90 6.07 14.06
N SER A 118 5.84 6.33 13.14
CA SER A 118 5.69 7.28 12.03
C SER A 118 6.37 6.72 10.78
N ASP A 119 5.59 6.04 9.94
CA ASP A 119 6.06 5.35 8.73
C ASP A 119 5.74 6.13 7.45
N PRO A 120 6.70 6.31 6.53
CA PRO A 120 6.35 6.62 5.14
C PRO A 120 5.63 5.41 4.55
N VAL A 121 4.51 5.62 3.87
CA VAL A 121 3.66 4.56 3.31
C VAL A 121 3.33 4.76 1.84
N THR A 122 3.14 3.65 1.12
CA THR A 122 2.62 3.63 -0.25
C THR A 122 1.62 2.50 -0.42
N TYR A 123 0.40 2.83 -0.81
CA TYR A 123 -0.68 1.89 -1.10
C TYR A 123 -0.92 1.87 -2.61
N VAL A 124 -1.00 0.68 -3.20
CA VAL A 124 -1.29 0.47 -4.61
C VAL A 124 -2.61 -0.29 -4.72
N PHE A 125 -3.63 0.38 -5.24
CA PHE A 125 -4.98 -0.14 -5.35
C PHE A 125 -5.19 -0.87 -6.68
N SER A 126 -5.97 -1.94 -6.63
CA SER A 126 -6.42 -2.70 -7.79
C SER A 126 -7.94 -2.58 -7.96
N LEU A 127 -8.41 -2.62 -9.21
CA LEU A 127 -9.85 -2.53 -9.54
C LEU A 127 -10.65 -3.78 -9.15
N ASP A 128 -10.00 -4.84 -8.66
CA ASP A 128 -10.62 -6.05 -8.10
C ASP A 128 -10.93 -5.94 -6.58
N GLY A 129 -10.78 -4.74 -6.01
CA GLY A 129 -10.97 -4.48 -4.59
C GLY A 129 -9.81 -4.94 -3.71
N THR A 130 -8.63 -5.23 -4.25
CA THR A 130 -7.39 -5.44 -3.46
C THR A 130 -6.54 -4.17 -3.38
N VAL A 131 -5.79 -4.03 -2.29
CA VAL A 131 -4.77 -2.99 -2.11
C VAL A 131 -3.52 -3.60 -1.51
N VAL A 132 -2.36 -3.31 -2.10
CA VAL A 132 -1.05 -3.68 -1.54
C VAL A 132 -0.50 -2.47 -0.80
N MET A 133 -0.19 -2.63 0.47
CA MET A 133 0.33 -1.58 1.34
C MET A 133 1.78 -1.88 1.68
N ARG A 134 2.65 -0.89 1.52
CA ARG A 134 4.04 -0.92 1.99
C ARG A 134 4.29 0.23 2.93
N GLY A 135 5.04 -0.01 4.00
CA GLY A 135 5.46 1.03 4.92
C GLY A 135 6.88 0.84 5.43
N GLY A 136 7.44 1.94 5.92
CA GLY A 136 8.75 1.99 6.53
C GLY A 136 9.92 2.10 5.54
N PRO A 137 11.16 2.21 6.05
CA PRO A 137 11.49 2.30 7.48
C PRO A 137 11.08 3.66 8.04
N GLY A 138 10.26 3.65 9.10
CA GLY A 138 9.79 4.83 9.82
C GLY A 138 10.45 5.01 11.18
N GLU A 139 10.06 6.05 11.91
CA GLU A 139 10.46 6.25 13.31
C GLU A 139 9.58 5.39 14.23
N VAL A 140 10.18 4.83 15.27
CA VAL A 140 9.49 4.07 16.33
C VAL A 140 9.97 4.58 17.69
N HIS A 141 9.03 4.87 18.59
CA HIS A 141 9.29 5.12 19.99
C HIS A 141 8.45 4.17 20.85
N SER A 142 9.08 3.51 21.82
CA SER A 142 8.40 2.59 22.73
C SER A 142 8.69 2.94 24.18
N THR A 143 7.67 2.83 25.02
CA THR A 143 7.77 2.97 26.48
C THR A 143 7.16 1.74 27.17
N ARG A 144 7.67 1.43 28.37
CA ARG A 144 7.29 0.27 29.18
C ARG A 144 6.81 0.70 30.56
N SER A 145 5.76 0.04 31.04
CA SER A 145 5.10 0.36 32.32
C SER A 145 4.52 -0.88 32.99
N GLY A 146 4.13 -0.77 34.27
CA GLY A 146 3.57 -1.88 35.05
C GLY A 146 4.65 -2.61 35.83
N SER A 147 4.83 -3.92 35.60
CA SER A 147 5.93 -4.70 36.21
C SER A 147 7.31 -4.37 35.63
N CYS A 148 7.34 -3.76 34.45
CA CYS A 148 8.54 -3.36 33.72
C CYS A 148 8.60 -1.83 33.57
N THR A 149 9.80 -1.30 33.29
CA THR A 149 10.01 0.14 33.03
C THR A 149 11.07 0.35 31.96
N GLY A 150 11.07 1.54 31.36
CA GLY A 150 12.09 1.98 30.40
C GLY A 150 11.48 2.51 29.11
N SER A 151 12.34 3.01 28.23
CA SER A 151 11.97 3.48 26.90
C SER A 151 13.08 3.21 25.89
N GLU A 152 12.71 3.18 24.62
CA GLU A 152 13.61 2.97 23.48
C GLU A 152 13.08 3.72 22.25
N SER A 153 13.99 4.10 21.36
CA SER A 153 13.65 4.71 20.08
C SER A 153 14.57 4.16 18.99
N GLY A 154 14.09 4.10 17.77
CA GLY A 154 14.86 3.68 16.62
C GLY A 154 14.05 3.75 15.34
N ASN A 155 14.49 3.01 14.32
CA ASN A 155 13.76 2.91 13.07
C ASN A 155 13.04 1.56 12.99
N GLY A 156 11.80 1.59 12.53
CA GLY A 156 11.01 0.40 12.22
C GLY A 156 11.56 -0.37 11.02
N GLY A 157 11.16 -1.63 10.90
CA GLY A 157 11.40 -2.43 9.70
C GLY A 157 10.55 -1.96 8.52
N ILE A 158 10.91 -2.40 7.31
CA ILE A 158 10.00 -2.32 6.16
C ILE A 158 8.95 -3.41 6.30
N TRP A 159 7.69 -3.07 6.08
CA TRP A 159 6.57 -4.01 6.09
C TRP A 159 5.78 -3.97 4.78
N GLU A 160 5.15 -5.09 4.43
CA GLU A 160 4.24 -5.22 3.29
C GLU A 160 3.01 -6.03 3.72
N SER A 161 1.83 -5.56 3.33
CA SER A 161 0.52 -6.17 3.58
C SER A 161 -0.34 -6.12 2.30
N SER A 162 -1.36 -6.98 2.21
CA SER A 162 -2.38 -6.89 1.17
C SER A 162 -3.75 -7.07 1.79
N GLU A 163 -4.64 -6.11 1.54
CA GLU A 163 -5.96 -6.01 2.14
C GLU A 163 -7.05 -5.87 1.09
N LYS A 164 -8.31 -5.98 1.53
CA LYS A 164 -9.47 -5.57 0.73
C LYS A 164 -9.79 -4.09 0.94
N TRP A 165 -10.29 -3.44 -0.11
CA TRP A 165 -10.81 -2.07 -0.05
C TRP A 165 -12.14 -1.95 -0.77
N SER A 166 -12.95 -0.98 -0.34
CA SER A 166 -14.21 -0.63 -0.99
C SER A 166 -14.55 0.85 -0.82
N VAL A 167 -15.24 1.44 -1.79
CA VAL A 167 -15.86 2.76 -1.64
C VAL A 167 -16.99 2.66 -0.60
N ILE A 168 -17.14 3.72 0.21
CA ILE A 168 -18.25 3.90 1.16
C ILE A 168 -19.05 5.12 0.68
N GLU A 169 -20.38 5.07 0.78
CA GLU A 169 -21.30 6.15 0.35
C GLU A 169 -21.55 7.20 1.44
#